data_AF-A0A6I4Z061-F1
#
_entry.id   AF-A0A6I4Z061-F1
#
_cell.length_a   1.000
_cell.length_b   1.000
_cell.length_c   1.000
_cell.angle_alpha   90.00
_cell.angle_beta   90.00
_cell.angle_gamma   90.00
#
_symmetry.space_group_name_H-M   'P 1'
#
loop_
_entity.id
_entity.type
_entity.pdbx_description
1 polymer ?
#
loop_
_entity_poly.entity_id
_entity_poly.type
_entity_poly.pdbx_seq_one_letter_code
_entity_poly.pdbx_strand_id
1 'polypeptide(L)' 'MELEVSHIGRKCERAVVTAYQELHNMGQSEMQIFAACTTLYRIHHPESSIPEARLLVSEWIDHHIVRQSRARTRGCNC' A
#
# COMPACT_ATOMS: atom_id res chain seq x y z
N MET A 1 -11.86 8.56 5.78
CA MET A 1 -12.26 7.25 6.36
C MET A 1 -11.01 6.65 6.98
N GLU A 2 -11.03 6.38 8.27
CA GLU A 2 -9.84 5.89 9.00
C GLU A 2 -9.96 4.37 9.13
N LEU A 3 -9.15 3.62 8.36
CA LEU A 3 -9.08 2.16 8.51
C LEU A 3 -8.07 1.84 9.61
N GLU A 4 -8.43 0.87 10.44
CA GLU A 4 -7.52 0.34 11.45
C GLU A 4 -6.43 -0.52 10.76
N VAL A 5 -5.21 -0.01 10.60
CA VAL A 5 -4.11 -0.72 9.92
C VAL A 5 -3.24 -1.60 10.83
N SER A 6 -3.51 -1.60 12.13
CA SER A 6 -2.78 -2.36 13.17
C SER A 6 -2.75 -3.87 12.89
N HIS A 7 -3.83 -4.41 12.30
CA HIS A 7 -3.99 -5.84 11.97
C HIS A 7 -3.09 -6.30 10.82
N ILE A 8 -2.55 -5.36 10.03
CA ILE A 8 -1.62 -5.66 8.94
C ILE A 8 -0.25 -5.97 9.57
N GLY A 9 0.09 -7.26 9.61
CA GLY A 9 1.33 -7.74 10.23
C GLY A 9 2.59 -7.38 9.43
N ARG A 10 2.49 -7.33 8.11
CA ARG A 10 3.62 -7.03 7.21
C ARG A 10 3.91 -5.54 7.23
N LYS A 11 5.16 -5.16 7.55
CA LYS A 11 5.52 -3.75 7.79
C LYS A 11 5.45 -2.88 6.53
N CYS A 12 5.95 -3.36 5.39
CA CYS A 12 5.94 -2.59 4.14
C CYS A 12 4.50 -2.40 3.61
N GLU A 13 3.66 -3.43 3.70
CA GLU A 13 2.23 -3.36 3.37
C GLU A 13 1.51 -2.35 4.26
N ARG A 14 1.72 -2.45 5.59
CA ARG A 14 1.13 -1.50 6.54
C ARG A 14 1.59 -0.07 6.24
N ALA A 15 2.87 0.15 5.94
CA ALA A 15 3.40 1.46 5.59
C ALA A 15 2.74 2.03 4.34
N VAL A 16 2.57 1.21 3.30
CA VAL A 16 1.88 1.61 2.06
C VAL A 16 0.41 1.96 2.31
N VAL A 17 -0.34 1.12 3.02
CA VAL A 17 -1.76 1.36 3.31
C VAL A 17 -1.94 2.63 4.17
N THR A 18 -1.06 2.83 5.16
CA THR A 18 -1.07 4.04 6.00
C THR A 18 -0.80 5.29 5.15
N ALA A 19 0.26 5.27 4.33
CA ALA A 19 0.61 6.40 3.47
C ALA A 19 -0.50 6.72 2.45
N TYR A 20 -1.17 5.70 1.90
CA TYR A 20 -2.31 5.90 1.02
C TYR A 20 -3.41 6.70 1.73
N GLN A 21 -3.80 6.31 2.94
CA GLN A 21 -4.85 6.99 3.71
C GLN A 21 -4.49 8.42 4.07
N GLU A 22 -3.25 8.65 4.53
CA GLU A 22 -2.78 9.98 4.90
C GLU A 22 -2.81 10.93 3.69
N LEU A 23 -2.25 10.51 2.56
CA LEU A 23 -2.23 11.33 1.35
C LEU A 23 -3.63 11.55 0.76
N HIS A 24 -4.50 10.54 0.82
CA HIS A 24 -5.90 10.69 0.44
C HIS A 24 -6.63 11.69 1.35
N ASN A 25 -6.41 11.64 2.67
CA ASN A 25 -6.98 12.60 3.61
C ASN A 25 -6.44 14.03 3.40
N MET A 26 -5.24 14.18 2.85
CA MET A 26 -4.66 15.46 2.44
C MET A 26 -5.19 15.96 1.08
N GLY A 27 -6.08 15.22 0.41
CA GLY A 27 -6.67 15.60 -0.87
C GLY A 27 -5.73 15.46 -2.07
N GLN A 28 -4.69 14.62 -1.97
CA GLN A 28 -3.84 14.30 -3.12
C GLN A 28 -4.63 13.51 -4.19
N SER A 29 -4.22 13.62 -5.45
CA SER A 29 -4.86 12.84 -6.51
C SER A 29 -4.48 11.36 -6.44
N GLU A 30 -5.40 10.46 -6.81
CA GLU A 30 -5.17 9.00 -6.82
C GLU A 30 -3.88 8.60 -7.54
N MET A 31 -3.57 9.24 -8.67
CA MET A 31 -2.37 8.95 -9.45
C MET A 31 -1.09 9.33 -8.68
N GLN A 32 -1.09 10.45 -7.95
CA GLN A 32 0.04 10.88 -7.12
C GLN A 32 0.20 9.97 -5.89
N ILE A 33 -0.91 9.60 -5.24
CA ILE A 33 -0.90 8.68 -4.10
C ILE A 33 -0.33 7.33 -4.51
N PHE A 34 -0.79 6.78 -5.64
CA PHE A 34 -0.31 5.50 -6.15
C PHE A 34 1.18 5.54 -6.50
N ALA A 35 1.66 6.62 -7.12
CA ALA A 35 3.08 6.81 -7.41
C ALA A 35 3.93 6.91 -6.12
N ALA A 36 3.44 7.64 -5.10
CA ALA A 36 4.09 7.76 -3.81
C ALA A 36 4.17 6.42 -3.08
N CYS A 37 3.06 5.66 -3.04
CA CYS A 37 3.01 4.32 -2.45
C CYS A 37 3.94 3.33 -3.15
N THR A 38 4.00 3.36 -4.49
CA THR A 38 4.93 2.55 -5.29
C THR A 38 6.38 2.90 -4.94
N THR A 39 6.68 4.18 -4.76
CA THR A 39 8.02 4.66 -4.39
C THR A 39 8.38 4.22 -2.97
N LEU A 40 7.46 4.39 -2.02
CA LEU A 40 7.63 3.97 -0.63
C LEU A 40 7.92 2.47 -0.53
N TYR A 41 7.18 1.62 -1.25
CA TYR A 41 7.44 0.19 -1.29
C TYR A 41 8.87 -0.10 -1.75
N ARG A 42 9.34 0.55 -2.82
CA ARG A 42 10.69 0.35 -3.36
C ARG A 42 11.83 0.91 -2.50
N ILE A 43 11.55 1.84 -1.58
CA ILE A 43 12.54 2.25 -0.57
C ILE A 43 12.82 1.08 0.39
N HIS A 44 11.80 0.29 0.73
CA HIS A 44 11.96 -0.93 1.53
C HIS A 44 12.47 -2.12 0.71
N HIS A 45 12.10 -2.19 -0.57
CA HIS A 45 12.40 -3.26 -1.50
C HIS A 45 13.12 -2.74 -2.76
N PRO A 46 14.39 -2.29 -2.63
CA PRO A 46 15.13 -1.76 -3.77
C PRO A 46 15.35 -2.79 -4.88
N GLU A 47 15.31 -4.08 -4.54
CA GLU A 47 15.39 -5.22 -5.45
C GLU A 47 14.17 -5.38 -6.34
N SER A 48 12.99 -4.91 -5.90
CA SER A 48 11.77 -5.06 -6.69
C SER A 48 11.76 -4.15 -7.91
N SER A 49 11.38 -4.74 -9.03
CA SER A 49 11.18 -4.00 -10.28
C SER A 49 9.98 -3.04 -10.16
N ILE A 50 9.95 -1.99 -11.00
CA ILE A 50 8.81 -1.04 -11.00
C ILE A 50 7.47 -1.74 -11.31
N PRO A 51 7.37 -2.63 -12.31
CA PRO A 51 6.11 -3.34 -12.59
C PRO A 51 5.62 -4.19 -11.41
N GLU A 52 6.53 -4.92 -10.77
CA GLU A 52 6.22 -5.75 -9.59
C GLU A 52 5.74 -4.90 -8.40
N ALA A 53 6.43 -3.79 -8.13
CA ALA A 53 6.04 -2.85 -7.09
C ALA A 53 4.62 -2.30 -7.33
N ARG A 54 4.31 -1.90 -8.57
CA ARG A 54 2.98 -1.40 -8.93
C ARG A 54 1.91 -2.46 -8.74
N LEU A 55 2.19 -3.71 -9.14
CA LEU A 55 1.26 -4.82 -8.98
C LEU A 55 0.93 -5.03 -7.50
N LEU A 56 1.95 -5.20 -6.65
CA LEU A 56 1.77 -5.41 -5.22
C LEU A 56 1.04 -4.26 -4.53
N VAL A 57 1.42 -3.02 -4.82
CA VAL A 57 0.74 -1.84 -4.27
C VAL A 57 -0.72 -1.78 -4.72
N SER A 58 -1.02 -2.11 -5.98
CA SER A 58 -2.40 -2.14 -6.48
C SER A 58 -3.25 -3.21 -5.79
N GLU A 59 -2.67 -4.40 -5.55
CA GLU A 59 -3.36 -5.49 -4.84
C GLU A 59 -3.68 -5.09 -3.39
N TRP A 60 -2.75 -4.41 -2.71
CA TRP A 60 -2.97 -3.94 -1.34
C TRP A 60 -4.02 -2.83 -1.26
N ILE A 61 -4.03 -1.90 -2.21
CA ILE A 61 -5.06 -0.86 -2.28
C ILE A 61 -6.43 -1.48 -2.56
N ASP A 62 -6.55 -2.39 -3.53
CA ASP A 62 -7.81 -3.09 -3.81
C ASP A 62 -8.28 -3.86 -2.56
N HIS A 63 -7.40 -4.60 -1.91
CA HIS A 63 -7.76 -5.44 -0.77
C HIS A 63 -8.14 -4.64 0.48
N HIS A 64 -7.34 -3.64 0.87
CA HIS A 64 -7.53 -2.92 2.13
C HIS A 64 -8.34 -1.63 1.99
N ILE A 65 -8.22 -0.89 0.89
CA ILE A 65 -8.91 0.38 0.71
C ILE A 65 -10.27 0.16 0.06
N VAL A 66 -10.31 -0.56 -1.07
CA VAL A 66 -11.54 -0.74 -1.87
C VAL A 66 -12.44 -1.80 -1.23
N ARG A 67 -11.91 -3.00 -1.00
CA ARG A 67 -12.67 -4.13 -0.41
C ARG A 67 -12.74 -4.09 1.12
N GLN A 68 -11.86 -3.34 1.77
CA GLN A 68 -11.78 -3.23 3.23
C GLN A 68 -11.64 -4.59 3.95
N SER A 69 -10.96 -5.53 3.30
CA SER A 69 -10.75 -6.86 3.84
C SER A 69 -9.68 -6.83 4.94
N ARG A 70 -9.95 -7.56 6.03
CA ARG A 70 -9.01 -7.80 7.13
C ARG A 70 -8.27 -9.13 7.00
N ALA A 71 -8.55 -9.89 5.94
CA ALA A 71 -7.83 -11.14 5.67
C ALA A 71 -6.37 -10.84 5.27
N ARG A 72 -5.51 -11.85 5.37
CA ARG A 72 -4.11 -11.71 4.94
C ARG A 72 -4.03 -11.63 3.42
N THR A 73 -3.20 -10.73 2.91
CA THR A 73 -2.79 -10.72 1.49
C THR A 73 -1.64 -11.70 1.27
N ARG A 74 -1.46 -12.16 0.02
CA ARG A 74 -0.23 -12.89 -0.35
C ARG A 74 0.98 -11.96 -0.21
N GLY A 75 0.91 -10.77 -0.79
CA GLY A 75 1.92 -9.71 -0.67
C GLY A 75 3.33 -10.18 -1.02
N CYS A 76 4.34 -9.51 -0.46
CA CYS A 76 5.76 -9.90 -0.62
C CYS A 76 6.25 -10.81 0.51
N ASN A 77 7.43 -11.40 0.33
CA ASN A 77 8.01 -12.44 1.19
C ASN A 77 9.03 -11.91 2.24
N CYS A 78 8.89 -10.66 2.69
CA CYS A 78 9.77 -10.10 3.74
C CYS A 78 9.37 -10.46 5.17
#